data_AF-A0A2D6ESC2-F1
#
_entry.id   AF-A0A2D6ESC2-F1
#
_cell.length_a   1.000
_cell.length_b   1.000
_cell.length_c   1.000
_cell.angle_alpha   90.00
_cell.angle_beta   90.00
_cell.angle_gamma   90.00
#
_symmetry.space_group_name_H-M   'P 1'
#
loop_
_entity.id
_entity.type
_entity.pdbx_description
1 polymer ?
#
loop_
_entity_poly.entity_id
_entity_poly.type
_entity_poly.pdbx_seq_one_letter_code
_entity_poly.pdbx_strand_id
1 'polypeptide(L)'
;MPVFLSSLVQLPTISIGLQKDQKVGVLCTGGPSLSSKIIQNCGADPFRCIAKGLKDQPQMSAILKRDRGSFDNAALKKKIVEGALNMIRKHPGIGALLLECSDMPPYAA
;
A
#
# COMPACT_ATOMS: atom_id res chain seq x y z
N MET A 1 8.88 12.25 23.32
CA MET A 1 8.99 12.58 21.89
C MET A 1 8.00 11.69 21.13
N PRO A 2 7.10 12.23 20.28
CA PRO A 2 6.20 11.43 19.45
C PRO A 2 6.96 10.59 18.42
N VAL A 3 6.50 9.37 18.12
CA VAL A 3 7.14 8.45 17.16
C VAL A 3 6.09 7.84 16.23
N PHE A 4 6.34 7.88 14.93
CA PHE A 4 5.45 7.40 13.87
C PHE A 4 6.16 6.33 13.05
N LEU A 5 5.93 5.05 13.38
CA LEU A 5 6.69 3.93 12.81
C LEU A 5 6.08 3.33 11.54
N SER A 6 4.80 3.59 11.27
CA SER A 6 4.08 3.04 10.12
C SER A 6 3.55 4.16 9.25
N SER A 7 3.61 3.99 7.92
CA SER A 7 2.95 4.90 6.98
C SER A 7 1.42 4.89 7.12
N LEU A 8 0.84 3.85 7.73
CA LEU A 8 -0.62 3.75 7.96
C LEU A 8 -1.17 4.87 8.86
N VAL A 9 -0.33 5.49 9.70
CA VAL A 9 -0.75 6.66 10.50
C VAL A 9 -1.04 7.89 9.64
N GLN A 10 -0.68 7.87 8.36
CA GLN A 10 -1.00 8.94 7.40
C GLN A 10 -2.42 8.80 6.84
N LEU A 11 -3.09 7.65 6.99
CA LEU A 11 -4.43 7.39 6.45
C LEU A 11 -5.48 8.46 6.85
N PRO A 12 -5.55 8.93 8.10
CA PRO A 12 -6.49 9.99 8.47
C PRO A 12 -6.18 11.30 7.72
N THR A 13 -4.91 11.66 7.61
CA THR A 13 -4.47 12.89 6.93
C THR A 13 -4.79 12.84 5.44
N ILE A 14 -4.52 11.70 4.78
CA ILE A 14 -4.87 11.49 3.37
C ILE A 14 -6.38 11.61 3.18
N SER A 15 -7.17 11.01 4.09
CA SER A 15 -8.64 11.00 3.98
C SER A 15 -9.28 12.39 4.11
N ILE A 16 -8.61 13.35 4.75
CA ILE A 16 -9.05 14.76 4.83
C ILE A 16 -8.99 15.43 3.44
N GLY A 17 -8.01 15.08 2.61
CA GLY A 17 -7.85 15.63 1.27
C GLY A 17 -8.78 15.02 0.22
N LEU A 18 -9.59 14.01 0.59
CA LEU A 18 -10.46 13.26 -0.32
C LEU A 18 -11.93 13.67 -0.17
N GLN A 19 -12.69 13.54 -1.26
CA GLN A 19 -14.15 13.65 -1.23
C GLN A 19 -14.75 12.56 -0.33
N LYS A 20 -15.96 12.80 0.19
CA LYS A 20 -16.61 11.91 1.18
C LYS A 20 -16.77 10.47 0.70
N ASP A 21 -17.00 10.28 -0.59
CA ASP A 21 -17.19 8.99 -1.27
C ASP A 21 -15.88 8.37 -1.79
N GLN A 22 -14.79 9.13 -1.80
CA GLN A 22 -13.48 8.65 -2.20
C GLN A 22 -12.79 7.82 -1.10
N LYS A 23 -11.98 6.86 -1.56
CA LYS A 23 -11.26 5.88 -0.75
C LYS A 23 -9.75 6.00 -0.93
N VAL A 24 -9.01 5.53 0.08
CA VAL A 24 -7.56 5.34 0.01
C VAL A 24 -7.25 3.89 -0.40
N GLY A 25 -6.51 3.70 -1.49
CA GLY A 25 -5.96 2.41 -1.86
C GLY A 25 -4.62 2.18 -1.16
N VAL A 26 -4.48 1.09 -0.41
CA VAL A 26 -3.24 0.74 0.30
C VAL A 26 -2.58 -0.44 -0.40
N LEU A 27 -1.41 -0.20 -0.98
CA LEU A 27 -0.58 -1.26 -1.54
C LEU A 27 0.41 -1.71 -0.48
N CYS A 28 0.36 -2.98 -0.10
CA CYS A 28 1.25 -3.55 0.90
C CYS A 28 2.02 -4.75 0.35
N THR A 29 3.15 -5.08 0.96
CA THR A 29 3.82 -6.35 0.64
C THR A 29 3.01 -7.54 1.13
N GLY A 30 2.30 -7.44 2.25
CA GLY A 30 1.50 -8.51 2.85
C GLY A 30 -0.02 -8.33 2.71
N GLY A 31 -0.64 -9.08 1.80
CA GLY A 31 -2.10 -9.01 1.56
C GLY A 31 -2.98 -9.24 2.79
N PRO A 32 -2.76 -10.31 3.60
CA PRO A 32 -3.63 -10.59 4.75
C PRO A 32 -3.35 -9.73 5.99
N SER A 33 -2.27 -8.93 6.01
CA SER A 33 -1.84 -8.26 7.25
C SER A 33 -2.51 -6.92 7.50
N LEU A 34 -3.30 -6.38 6.57
CA LEU A 34 -4.06 -5.13 6.79
C LEU A 34 -5.51 -5.41 7.19
N SER A 35 -5.70 -5.87 8.43
CA SER A 35 -7.04 -6.04 8.99
C SER A 35 -7.73 -4.69 9.21
N SER A 36 -9.06 -4.69 9.22
CA SER A 36 -9.87 -3.52 9.60
C SER A 36 -9.45 -2.97 10.97
N LYS A 37 -9.06 -3.85 11.91
CA LYS A 37 -8.57 -3.48 13.25
C LYS A 37 -7.30 -2.62 13.19
N ILE A 38 -6.36 -2.93 12.31
CA ILE A 38 -5.12 -2.14 12.17
C ILE A 38 -5.44 -0.75 11.61
N ILE A 39 -6.35 -0.66 10.64
CA ILE A 39 -6.79 0.61 10.06
C ILE A 39 -7.47 1.48 11.13
N GLN A 40 -8.37 0.89 11.94
CA GLN A 40 -9.03 1.55 13.06
C GLN A 40 -8.02 2.03 14.12
N ASN A 41 -7.03 1.22 14.47
CA ASN A 41 -5.97 1.60 15.41
C ASN A 41 -5.12 2.78 14.91
N CYS A 42 -5.09 3.03 13.59
CA CYS A 42 -4.43 4.20 12.99
C CYS A 42 -5.36 5.43 12.93
N GLY A 43 -6.57 5.35 13.47
CA GLY A 43 -7.56 6.43 13.47
C GLY A 43 -8.27 6.63 12.13
N ALA A 44 -8.23 5.64 11.24
CA ALA A 44 -8.85 5.70 9.91
C ALA A 44 -10.10 4.80 9.82
N ASP A 45 -11.00 5.15 8.91
CA ASP A 45 -12.19 4.37 8.61
C ASP A 45 -11.84 3.18 7.69
N PRO A 46 -12.00 1.91 8.14
CA PRO A 46 -11.72 0.75 7.32
C PRO A 46 -12.62 0.64 6.09
N PHE A 47 -13.80 1.25 6.06
CA PHE A 47 -14.69 1.22 4.88
C PHE A 47 -14.21 2.16 3.76
N ARG A 48 -13.39 3.15 4.11
CA ARG A 48 -12.73 4.09 3.18
C ARG A 48 -11.32 3.67 2.79
N CYS A 49 -10.90 2.47 3.18
CA CYS A 49 -9.59 1.92 2.85
C CYS A 49 -9.74 0.61 2.06
N ILE A 50 -8.97 0.46 0.99
CA ILE A 50 -8.91 -0.78 0.19
C ILE A 50 -7.47 -1.27 0.18
N ALA A 51 -7.19 -2.36 0.89
CA ALA A 51 -5.86 -2.94 0.97
C ALA A 51 -5.63 -4.02 -0.10
N LYS A 52 -4.45 -4.03 -0.71
CA LYS A 52 -4.03 -5.10 -1.63
C LYS A 52 -2.58 -5.46 -1.40
N GLY A 53 -2.35 -6.75 -1.17
CA GLY A 53 -1.02 -7.33 -1.11
C GLY A 53 -0.39 -7.53 -2.48
N LEU A 54 0.93 -7.43 -2.51
CA LEU A 54 1.78 -7.75 -3.67
C LEU A 54 2.62 -9.02 -3.46
N LYS A 55 2.29 -9.88 -2.47
CA LYS A 55 3.05 -11.10 -2.10
C LYS A 55 3.31 -12.04 -3.28
N ASP A 56 2.37 -12.14 -4.23
CA ASP A 56 2.45 -13.10 -5.33
C ASP A 56 3.41 -12.68 -6.45
N GLN A 57 4.17 -11.58 -6.27
CA GLN A 57 5.11 -11.08 -7.27
C GLN A 57 6.53 -11.67 -7.07
N PRO A 58 7.15 -12.29 -8.09
CA PRO A 58 8.45 -12.96 -7.96
C PRO A 58 9.57 -12.06 -7.44
N GLN A 59 9.61 -10.79 -7.84
CA GLN A 59 10.61 -9.83 -7.36
C GLN A 59 10.39 -9.46 -5.89
N MET A 60 9.14 -9.46 -5.43
CA MET A 60 8.81 -9.24 -4.02
C MET A 60 9.30 -10.40 -3.15
N SER A 61 9.32 -11.62 -3.69
CA SER A 61 9.87 -12.78 -2.96
C SER A 61 11.38 -12.64 -2.71
N ALA A 62 12.15 -12.04 -3.62
CA ALA A 62 13.59 -11.82 -3.43
C ALA A 62 13.86 -10.83 -2.27
N ILE A 63 13.02 -9.80 -2.15
CA ILE A 63 13.09 -8.84 -1.04
C ILE A 63 12.65 -9.48 0.29
N LEU A 64 11.51 -10.18 0.27
CA LEU A 64 10.91 -10.75 1.48
C LEU A 64 11.69 -11.95 2.03
N LYS A 65 12.23 -12.81 1.16
CA LYS A 65 12.99 -14.01 1.55
C LYS A 65 14.48 -13.73 1.72
N ARG A 66 14.98 -12.61 1.19
CA ARG A 66 16.41 -12.22 1.20
C ARG A 66 17.35 -13.32 0.67
N ASP A 67 16.86 -14.14 -0.26
CA ASP A 67 17.52 -15.37 -0.72
C ASP A 67 18.45 -15.17 -1.92
N ARG A 68 18.29 -14.06 -2.67
CA ARG A 68 19.04 -13.81 -3.92
C ARG A 68 20.06 -12.67 -3.86
N GLY A 69 20.05 -11.87 -2.79
CA GLY A 69 20.94 -10.71 -2.63
C GLY A 69 20.72 -9.54 -3.60
N SER A 70 19.95 -9.73 -4.68
CA SER A 70 19.57 -8.71 -5.67
C SER A 70 18.19 -9.01 -6.26
N PHE A 71 17.58 -8.00 -6.88
CA PHE A 71 16.32 -8.12 -7.60
C PHE A 71 16.27 -7.10 -8.75
N ASP A 72 15.37 -7.34 -9.71
CA ASP A 72 15.18 -6.42 -10.83
C ASP A 72 14.22 -5.29 -10.43
N ASN A 73 14.78 -4.10 -10.22
CA ASN A 73 14.04 -2.87 -9.88
C ASN A 73 13.02 -2.48 -10.96
N ALA A 74 13.34 -2.63 -12.24
CA ALA A 74 12.44 -2.26 -13.33
C ALA A 74 11.23 -3.21 -13.39
N ALA A 75 11.48 -4.51 -13.23
CA ALA A 75 10.42 -5.51 -13.11
C ALA A 75 9.55 -5.24 -11.87
N LEU A 76 10.14 -4.91 -10.72
CA LEU A 76 9.38 -4.58 -9.52
C LEU A 76 8.52 -3.33 -9.70
N LYS A 77 9.08 -2.25 -10.27
CA LYS A 77 8.32 -1.04 -10.61
C LYS A 77 7.10 -1.36 -11.45
N LYS A 78 7.29 -2.15 -12.53
CA LYS A 78 6.19 -2.57 -13.40
C LYS A 78 5.10 -3.31 -12.62
N LYS A 79 5.48 -4.19 -11.70
CA LYS A 79 4.52 -4.94 -10.87
C LYS A 79 3.77 -4.08 -9.85
N ILE A 80 4.42 -3.11 -9.25
CA ILE A 80 3.76 -2.15 -8.34
C ILE A 80 2.74 -1.32 -9.13
N VAL A 81 3.13 -0.79 -10.29
CA VAL A 81 2.25 -0.01 -11.17
C VAL A 81 1.07 -0.86 -11.67
N GLU A 82 1.31 -2.08 -12.14
CA GLU A 82 0.24 -3.02 -12.50
C GLU A 82 -0.71 -3.29 -11.33
N GLY A 83 -0.15 -3.45 -10.12
CA GLY A 83 -0.90 -3.62 -8.88
C GLY A 83 -1.84 -2.46 -8.58
N ALA A 84 -1.32 -1.23 -8.68
CA ALA A 84 -2.04 0.03 -8.50
C ALA A 84 -3.15 0.20 -9.55
N LEU A 85 -2.81 0.07 -10.83
CA LEU A 85 -3.76 0.21 -11.93
C LEU A 85 -4.90 -0.81 -11.83
N ASN A 86 -4.59 -2.07 -11.50
CA ASN A 86 -5.60 -3.08 -11.28
C ASN A 86 -6.52 -2.76 -10.08
N MET A 87 -5.95 -2.20 -9.00
CA MET A 87 -6.74 -1.77 -7.84
C MET A 87 -7.71 -0.65 -8.22
N ILE A 88 -7.24 0.39 -8.93
CA ILE A 88 -8.06 1.51 -9.40
C ILE A 88 -9.15 1.02 -10.36
N ARG A 89 -8.82 0.12 -11.30
CA ARG A 89 -9.83 -0.46 -12.22
C ARG A 89 -10.95 -1.20 -11.49
N LYS A 90 -10.62 -1.92 -10.41
CA LYS A 90 -11.61 -2.65 -9.59
C LYS A 90 -12.39 -1.72 -8.66
N HIS A 91 -11.80 -0.60 -8.27
CA HIS A 91 -12.38 0.37 -7.34
C HIS A 91 -12.17 1.80 -7.85
N PRO A 92 -13.00 2.27 -8.82
CA PRO A 92 -12.82 3.58 -9.45
C PRO A 92 -12.92 4.77 -8.49
N GLY A 93 -13.53 4.60 -7.31
CA GLY A 93 -13.63 5.61 -6.26
C GLY A 93 -12.35 5.82 -5.42
N ILE A 94 -11.23 5.19 -5.79
CA ILE A 94 -9.95 5.45 -5.11
C ILE A 94 -9.44 6.83 -5.55
N GLY A 95 -9.29 7.74 -4.59
CA GLY A 95 -8.78 9.10 -4.82
C GLY A 95 -7.30 9.29 -4.46
N ALA A 96 -6.73 8.38 -3.67
CA ALA A 96 -5.31 8.40 -3.30
C ALA A 96 -4.76 6.98 -3.10
N LEU A 97 -3.45 6.83 -3.28
CA LEU A 97 -2.71 5.61 -3.00
C LEU A 97 -1.72 5.82 -1.85
N LEU A 98 -1.70 4.89 -0.90
CA LEU A 98 -0.66 4.77 0.12
C LEU A 98 0.19 3.53 -0.20
N LEU A 99 1.49 3.72 -0.39
CA LEU A 99 2.44 2.62 -0.54
C LEU A 99 2.96 2.22 0.85
N GLU A 100 2.46 1.11 1.37
CA GLU A 100 2.85 0.52 2.66
C GLU A 100 3.96 -0.51 2.41
N CYS A 101 5.22 -0.08 2.54
CA CYS A 101 6.40 -0.92 2.70
C CYS A 101 7.63 -0.01 2.77
N SER A 102 8.65 -0.37 3.54
CA SER A 102 9.94 0.33 3.54
C SER A 102 10.65 0.33 2.20
N ASP A 103 10.40 -0.66 1.35
CA ASP A 103 11.07 -0.84 0.05
C ASP A 103 10.28 -0.25 -1.13
N MET A 104 9.06 0.25 -0.88
CA MET A 104 8.24 0.88 -1.92
C MET A 104 8.45 2.39 -2.19
N PRO A 105 9.10 3.21 -1.32
CA PRO A 105 9.29 4.64 -1.60
C PRO A 105 9.90 4.98 -2.97
N PRO A 106 10.88 4.22 -3.51
CA PRO A 106 11.45 4.51 -4.84
C PRO A 106 10.45 4.44 -6.00
N TYR A 107 9.27 3.85 -5.81
CA TYR A 107 8.25 3.66 -6.84
C TYR A 107 7.08 4.63 -6.73
N ALA A 108 7.17 5.63 -5.85
CA ALA A 108 6.15 6.65 -5.65
C ALA A 108 6.28 7.87 -6.59
N ALA A 109 7.30 7.89 -7.45
CA ALA A 109 7.63 8.97 -8.39
C ALA A 109 7.06 8.76 -9.80
#